data_AF-A0A7C2N554-F1
#
_entry.id   AF-A0A7C2N554-F1
#
_cell.length_a   1.000
_cell.length_b   1.000
_cell.length_c   1.000
_cell.angle_alpha   90.00
_cell.angle_beta   90.00
_cell.angle_gamma   90.00
#
_symmetry.space_group_name_H-M   'P 1'
#
loop_
_entity.id
_entity.type
_entity.pdbx_description
1 polymer ?
#
loop_
_entity_poly.entity_id
_entity_poly.type
_entity_poly.pdbx_seq_one_letter_code
_entity_poly.pdbx_strand_id
1 'polypeptide(L)'
;MGNKVNAKKNNKENKSKDNKINYLHYLLRNTRVWIDPETDIFYLSLKKGPSFDSQEINNNIIIEFDNENKIIGLEIRNLSKIDFNKIIEYTKKVLTD
;
A
#
# COMPACT_ATOMS: atom_id res chain seq x y z
N MET A 1 -22.75 -24.40 -28.83
CA MET A 1 -21.45 -23.73 -29.08
C MET A 1 -20.95 -22.89 -27.89
N GLY A 2 -21.15 -23.30 -26.61
CA GLY A 2 -21.10 -22.37 -25.46
C GLY A 2 -20.07 -22.59 -24.34
N ASN A 3 -19.20 -23.61 -24.38
CA ASN A 3 -18.40 -23.99 -23.17
C ASN A 3 -16.91 -23.63 -23.16
N LYS A 4 -16.28 -23.26 -24.29
CA LYS A 4 -14.82 -22.97 -24.31
C LYS A 4 -14.46 -21.52 -23.95
N VAL A 5 -15.41 -20.59 -24.08
CA VAL A 5 -15.16 -19.15 -23.87
C VAL A 5 -15.14 -18.80 -22.37
N ASN A 6 -16.06 -19.37 -21.58
CA ASN A 6 -16.13 -19.15 -20.13
C ASN A 6 -14.93 -19.77 -19.38
N ALA A 7 -14.46 -20.95 -19.79
CA ALA A 7 -13.30 -21.60 -19.17
C ALA A 7 -11.99 -20.78 -19.36
N LYS A 8 -11.78 -20.18 -20.54
CA LYS A 8 -10.61 -19.32 -20.80
C LYS A 8 -10.67 -17.98 -20.06
N LYS A 9 -11.87 -17.43 -19.87
CA LYS A 9 -12.07 -16.17 -19.13
C LYS A 9 -11.81 -16.36 -17.63
N ASN A 10 -12.39 -17.41 -17.04
CA ASN A 10 -12.18 -17.76 -15.63
C ASN A 10 -10.72 -18.05 -15.30
N ASN A 11 -9.99 -18.71 -16.22
CA ASN A 11 -8.58 -19.03 -16.01
C ASN A 11 -7.65 -17.79 -16.12
N LYS A 12 -7.99 -16.81 -16.98
CA LYS A 12 -7.30 -15.51 -17.03
C LYS A 12 -7.55 -14.65 -15.80
N GLU A 13 -8.79 -14.63 -15.30
CA GLU A 13 -9.16 -13.87 -14.10
C GLU A 13 -8.45 -14.42 -12.85
N ASN A 14 -8.39 -15.74 -12.68
CA ASN A 14 -7.67 -16.36 -11.57
C ASN A 14 -6.17 -16.08 -11.63
N LYS A 15 -5.53 -16.23 -12.79
CA LYS A 15 -4.09 -15.92 -12.95
C LYS A 15 -3.76 -14.44 -12.67
N SER A 16 -4.65 -13.52 -13.03
CA SER A 16 -4.50 -12.09 -12.72
C SER A 16 -4.60 -11.80 -11.22
N LYS A 17 -5.52 -12.48 -10.51
CA LYS A 17 -5.65 -12.39 -9.05
C LYS A 17 -4.41 -12.95 -8.34
N ASP A 18 -3.91 -14.11 -8.78
CA ASP A 18 -2.71 -14.74 -8.20
C ASP A 18 -1.49 -13.84 -8.31
N ASN A 19 -1.31 -13.18 -9.46
CA ASN A 19 -0.23 -12.21 -9.67
C ASN A 19 -0.34 -11.01 -8.71
N LYS A 20 -1.55 -10.47 -8.48
CA LYS A 20 -1.76 -9.36 -7.55
C LYS A 20 -1.47 -9.77 -6.10
N ILE A 21 -1.87 -10.98 -5.70
CA ILE A 21 -1.59 -11.51 -4.36
C ILE A 21 -0.08 -11.68 -4.15
N ASN A 22 0.63 -12.26 -5.12
CA ASN A 22 2.08 -12.43 -5.04
C ASN A 22 2.82 -11.09 -4.98
N TYR A 23 2.36 -10.09 -5.74
CA TYR A 23 2.93 -8.75 -5.70
C TYR A 23 2.69 -8.07 -4.35
N LEU A 24 1.47 -8.17 -3.81
CA LEU A 24 1.17 -7.65 -2.47
C LEU A 24 2.02 -8.34 -1.39
N HIS A 25 2.18 -9.67 -1.48
CA HIS A 25 3.09 -10.42 -0.60
C HIS A 25 4.54 -9.94 -0.71
N TYR A 26 5.03 -9.68 -1.93
CA TYR A 26 6.38 -9.18 -2.15
C TYR A 26 6.60 -7.80 -1.48
N LEU A 27 5.64 -6.89 -1.64
CA LEU A 27 5.68 -5.56 -1.04
C LEU A 27 5.61 -5.62 0.48
N LEU A 28 4.70 -6.43 1.02
CA LEU A 28 4.49 -6.56 2.46
C LEU A 28 5.59 -7.34 3.18
N ARG A 29 6.37 -8.17 2.48
CA ARG A 29 7.44 -9.00 3.08
C ARG A 29 8.48 -8.18 3.85
N ASN A 30 8.73 -6.95 3.42
CA ASN A 30 9.69 -6.05 4.07
C ASN A 30 9.01 -4.86 4.75
N THR A 31 7.68 -4.86 4.81
CA THR A 31 6.93 -3.76 5.41
C THR A 31 6.96 -3.88 6.94
N ARG A 32 7.32 -2.79 7.61
CA ARG A 32 7.21 -2.68 9.07
C ARG A 32 6.08 -1.72 9.42
N VAL A 33 5.35 -2.07 10.46
CA VAL A 33 4.24 -1.29 10.98
C VAL A 33 4.60 -0.81 12.38
N TRP A 34 4.33 0.46 12.66
CA TRP A 34 4.43 1.01 14.00
C TRP A 34 3.24 1.92 14.30
N ILE A 35 2.79 1.91 15.55
CA ILE A 35 1.73 2.80 16.05
C ILE A 35 2.31 3.56 17.24
N ASP A 36 2.18 4.87 17.19
CA ASP A 36 2.34 5.74 18.34
C ASP A 36 0.96 6.10 18.90
N PRO A 37 0.52 5.47 20.00
CA PRO A 37 -0.77 5.79 20.60
C PRO A 37 -0.79 7.16 21.30
N GLU A 38 0.35 7.72 21.70
CA GLU A 38 0.40 9.02 22.37
C GLU A 38 0.14 10.16 21.39
N THR A 39 0.65 10.03 20.17
CA THR A 39 0.49 11.03 19.10
C THR A 39 -0.60 10.67 18.08
N ASP A 40 -1.24 9.50 18.21
CA ASP A 40 -2.25 8.95 17.29
C ASP A 40 -1.74 8.84 15.83
N ILE A 41 -0.52 8.30 15.69
CA ILE A 41 0.15 8.15 14.39
C ILE A 41 0.38 6.67 14.06
N PHE A 42 0.10 6.30 12.82
CA PHE A 42 0.40 5.01 12.23
C PHE A 42 1.46 5.14 11.14
N TYR A 43 2.51 4.34 11.24
CA TYR A 43 3.63 4.30 10.32
C TYR A 43 3.67 2.99 9.57
N LEU A 44 3.87 3.09 8.26
CA LEU A 44 4.10 1.96 7.37
C LEU A 44 5.42 2.18 6.63
N SER A 45 6.49 1.54 7.11
CA SER A 45 7.79 1.55 6.45
C SER A 45 7.80 0.47 5.38
N LEU A 46 7.85 0.87 4.10
CA LEU A 46 7.73 -0.02 2.94
C LEU A 46 9.08 -0.58 2.49
N LYS A 47 10.16 0.19 2.67
CA LYS A 47 11.54 -0.21 2.37
C LYS A 47 12.47 0.20 3.50
N LYS A 48 13.65 -0.42 3.54
CA LYS A 48 14.73 -0.02 4.46
C LYS A 48 15.42 1.23 3.94
N GLY A 49 15.81 2.11 4.85
CA GLY A 49 16.56 3.33 4.54
C GLY A 49 15.92 4.55 5.21
N PRO A 50 16.60 5.69 5.23
CA PRO A 50 16.05 6.93 5.75
C PRO A 50 15.08 7.58 4.74
N SER A 51 14.09 8.29 5.27
CA SER A 51 13.30 9.27 4.52
C SER A 51 14.12 10.55 4.34
N PHE A 52 14.11 11.10 3.13
CA PHE A 52 14.79 12.36 2.77
C PHE A 52 13.81 13.48 2.45
N ASP A 53 12.61 13.15 2.00
CA ASP A 53 11.55 14.11 1.71
C ASP A 53 10.17 13.52 2.02
N SER A 54 9.15 14.37 2.13
CA SER A 54 7.79 13.95 2.40
C SER A 54 6.75 14.85 1.75
N GLN A 55 5.62 14.26 1.37
CA GLN A 55 4.49 14.99 0.80
C GLN A 55 3.19 14.58 1.50
N GLU A 56 2.46 15.57 2.03
CA GLU A 56 1.09 15.38 2.46
C GLU A 56 0.16 15.33 1.23
N ILE A 57 -0.49 14.19 1.00
CA ILE A 57 -1.34 13.95 -0.17
C ILE A 57 -2.84 14.05 0.14
N ASN A 58 -3.19 14.03 1.42
CA ASN A 58 -4.50 14.30 1.98
C ASN A 58 -4.29 14.72 3.43
N ASN A 59 -5.22 15.47 4.02
CA ASN A 59 -5.21 15.80 5.43
C ASN A 59 -4.91 14.54 6.25
N ASN A 60 -3.74 14.54 6.91
CA ASN A 60 -3.21 13.49 7.77
C ASN A 60 -2.55 12.27 7.08
N ILE A 61 -2.31 12.29 5.77
CA ILE A 61 -1.64 11.19 5.05
C ILE A 61 -0.42 11.73 4.33
N ILE A 62 0.74 11.23 4.75
CA ILE A 62 2.06 11.70 4.31
C ILE A 62 2.78 10.53 3.65
N ILE A 63 3.23 10.73 2.43
CA ILE A 63 4.13 9.82 1.72
C ILE A 63 5.56 10.24 2.02
N GLU A 64 6.42 9.28 2.34
CA GLU A 64 7.84 9.48 2.56
C GLU A 64 8.66 8.98 1.36
N PHE A 65 9.65 9.77 0.96
CA PHE A 65 10.52 9.49 -0.18
C PHE A 65 11.98 9.31 0.24
N ASP A 66 12.67 8.39 -0.43
CA ASP A 66 14.13 8.29 -0.33
C ASP A 66 14.84 9.38 -1.17
N ASN A 67 16.17 9.38 -1.16
CA ASN A 67 17.00 10.31 -1.92
C ASN A 67 16.92 10.15 -3.45
N GLU A 68 16.28 9.08 -3.94
CA GLU A 68 16.02 8.83 -5.36
C GLU A 68 14.57 9.15 -5.73
N ASN A 69 13.83 9.83 -4.84
CA ASN A 69 12.42 10.17 -4.98
C ASN A 69 11.51 8.94 -5.11
N LYS A 70 11.92 7.79 -4.56
CA LYS A 70 11.08 6.59 -4.50
C LYS A 70 10.38 6.53 -3.17
N ILE A 71 9.14 6.07 -3.18
CA ILE A 71 8.37 5.90 -1.95
C ILE A 71 9.04 4.84 -1.06
N ILE A 72 9.29 5.23 0.18
CA ILE A 72 9.91 4.41 1.24
C ILE A 72 8.99 4.19 2.44
N GLY A 73 7.98 5.05 2.64
CA GLY A 73 7.07 4.95 3.78
C GLY A 73 5.77 5.74 3.63
N LEU A 74 4.87 5.52 4.58
CA LEU A 74 3.61 6.22 4.78
C LEU A 74 3.46 6.55 6.26
N GLU A 75 3.15 7.81 6.57
CA GLU A 75 2.75 8.28 7.90
C GLU A 75 1.27 8.71 7.86
N ILE A 76 0.48 8.22 8.81
CA ILE A 76 -0.95 8.50 8.93
C ILE A 76 -1.21 9.09 10.31
N ARG A 77 -1.54 10.38 10.36
CA ARG A 77 -1.85 11.11 11.60
C ARG A 77 -3.32 10.99 11.94
N ASN A 78 -3.69 11.27 13.19
CA ASN A 78 -5.07 11.22 13.65
C ASN A 78 -5.75 9.88 13.26
N LEU A 79 -5.03 8.75 13.42
CA LEU A 79 -5.49 7.42 13.01
C LEU A 79 -6.90 7.13 13.53
N SER A 80 -7.19 7.51 14.77
CA SER A 80 -8.50 7.35 15.42
C SER A 80 -9.67 8.03 14.69
N LYS A 81 -9.39 9.00 13.80
CA LYS A 81 -10.39 9.78 13.05
C LYS A 81 -10.49 9.40 11.57
N ILE A 82 -9.66 8.46 11.11
CA ILE A 82 -9.61 8.05 9.70
C ILE A 82 -10.37 6.75 9.51
N ASP A 83 -11.16 6.69 8.44
CA ASP A 83 -11.76 5.44 7.98
C ASP A 83 -10.66 4.50 7.48
N PHE A 84 -10.55 3.32 8.10
CA PHE A 84 -9.58 2.29 7.77
C PHE A 84 -9.62 1.89 6.28
N ASN A 85 -10.78 1.94 5.62
CA ASN A 85 -10.87 1.66 4.18
C ASN A 85 -10.09 2.67 3.34
N LYS A 86 -10.04 3.94 3.75
CA LYS A 86 -9.23 4.96 3.09
C LYS A 86 -7.75 4.63 3.22
N ILE A 87 -7.31 4.17 4.40
CA ILE A 87 -5.92 3.75 4.62
C ILE A 87 -5.51 2.64 3.64
N ILE A 88 -6.37 1.64 3.45
CA ILE A 88 -6.14 0.57 2.48
C ILE A 88 -6.07 1.12 1.05
N GLU A 89 -6.95 2.05 0.68
CA GLU A 89 -6.95 2.69 -0.64
C GLU A 89 -5.64 3.44 -0.92
N TYR A 90 -5.19 4.28 0.01
CA TYR A 90 -3.95 5.02 -0.13
C TYR A 90 -2.72 4.12 -0.16
N THR A 91 -2.69 3.11 0.72
CA THR A 91 -1.62 2.11 0.73
C THR A 91 -1.55 1.39 -0.61
N LYS A 92 -2.70 1.00 -1.18
CA LYS A 92 -2.73 0.36 -2.51
C LYS A 92 -2.20 1.29 -3.59
N LYS A 93 -2.67 2.54 -3.63
CA LYS A 93 -2.22 3.53 -4.63
C LYS A 93 -0.70 3.67 -4.60
N VAL A 94 -0.15 3.90 -3.42
CA VAL A 94 1.30 4.04 -3.17
C VAL A 94 2.09 2.79 -3.56
N LEU A 95 1.52 1.61 -3.33
CA LEU A 95 2.17 0.33 -3.65
C LEU A 95 2.11 -0.05 -5.13
N THR A 96 1.23 0.57 -5.92
CA THR A 96 1.01 0.24 -7.33
C THR A 96 1.48 1.29 -8.32
N ASP A 97 1.82 2.50 -7.85
CA ASP A 97 2.46 3.57 -8.62
C ASP A 97 3.99 3.37 -8.67
#